data_AF-A0A7Y2CNZ2-F1
#
_entry.id   AF-A0A7Y2CNZ2-F1
#
_cell.length_a   1.000
_cell.length_b   1.000
_cell.length_c   1.000
_cell.angle_alpha   90.00
_cell.angle_beta   90.00
_cell.angle_gamma   90.00
#
_symmetry.space_group_name_H-M   'P 1'
#
loop_
_entity.id
_entity.type
_entity.pdbx_description
1 polymer ?
#
loop_
_entity_poly.entity_id
_entity_poly.type
_entity_poly.pdbx_seq_one_letter_code
_entity_poly.pdbx_strand_id
1 'polypeptide(L)'
;AVPVRLEHVEISRRRDVIVVWVRSSDQKPHYLVRPGHPSMRPKAYVRVQDKSVGASREAEKLMRDKSRDDVLFEFGEKEHTLMRYLETYGRITVEQFARVANISRKTASRTLVILTRAEILMLHPTERQDYFTVADRA
;
A
#
# COMPACT_ATOMS: atom_id res chain seq x y z
N ALA A 1 -10.21 -23.73 -0.04
CA ALA A 1 -10.56 -22.99 1.18
C ALA A 1 -9.28 -22.45 1.80
N VAL A 2 -9.29 -21.23 2.37
CA VAL A 2 -8.13 -20.67 3.08
C VAL A 2 -8.06 -21.32 4.47
N PRO A 3 -6.93 -21.92 4.88
CA PRO A 3 -6.80 -22.50 6.22
C PRO A 3 -6.84 -21.38 7.27
N VAL A 4 -7.70 -21.55 8.28
CA VAL A 4 -7.85 -20.61 9.39
C VAL A 4 -7.82 -21.35 10.72
N ARG A 5 -7.30 -20.70 11.77
CA ARG A 5 -7.42 -21.17 13.15
C ARG A 5 -8.40 -20.26 13.88
N LEU A 6 -9.39 -20.85 14.52
CA LEU A 6 -10.40 -20.14 15.30
C LEU A 6 -10.09 -20.26 16.79
N GLU A 7 -10.33 -19.18 17.51
CA GLU A 7 -10.23 -19.10 18.96
C GLU A 7 -11.43 -18.30 19.47
N HIS A 8 -12.15 -18.86 20.45
CA HIS A 8 -13.30 -18.23 21.07
C HIS A 8 -12.90 -17.71 22.44
N VAL A 9 -13.16 -16.42 22.68
CA VAL A 9 -12.87 -15.73 23.93
C VAL A 9 -14.18 -15.23 24.52
N GLU A 10 -14.62 -15.82 25.62
CA GLU A 10 -15.77 -15.34 26.39
C GLU A 10 -15.38 -14.06 27.15
N ILE A 11 -16.13 -12.98 26.93
CA ILE A 11 -15.90 -11.71 27.63
C ILE A 11 -16.89 -11.55 28.79
N SER A 12 -18.12 -12.01 28.61
CA SER A 12 -19.18 -12.03 29.63
C SER A 12 -20.30 -12.99 29.21
N ARG A 13 -21.25 -13.26 30.12
CA ARG A 13 -22.43 -14.11 29.87
C ARG A 13 -23.23 -13.85 28.59
N ARG A 14 -23.08 -12.67 27.95
CA ARG A 14 -23.79 -12.30 26.71
C ARG A 14 -22.86 -11.75 25.62
N ARG A 15 -21.54 -11.86 25.77
CA ARG A 15 -20.58 -11.29 24.81
C ARG A 15 -19.41 -12.24 24.62
N ASP A 16 -19.18 -12.57 23.36
CA ASP A 16 -18.11 -13.42 22.89
C ASP A 16 -17.31 -12.72 21.80
N VAL A 17 -16.02 -13.01 21.74
CA VAL A 17 -15.13 -12.60 20.65
C VAL A 17 -14.64 -13.85 19.93
N ILE A 18 -14.73 -13.85 18.60
CA ILE A 18 -14.15 -14.89 17.76
C ILE A 18 -12.90 -14.32 17.12
N VAL A 19 -11.74 -14.87 17.49
CA VAL A 19 -10.46 -14.54 16.90
C VAL A 19 -10.21 -15.50 15.74
N VAL A 20 -10.07 -14.95 14.54
CA VAL A 20 -9.78 -15.71 13.32
C VAL A 20 -8.34 -15.44 12.90
N TRP A 21 -7.49 -16.45 13.08
CA TRP A 21 -6.10 -16.40 12.67
C TRP A 21 -5.98 -16.90 11.23
N VAL A 22 -5.61 -15.99 10.33
CA VAL A 22 -5.34 -16.28 8.92
C VAL A 22 -3.87 -16.06 8.65
N ARG A 23 -3.16 -17.07 8.13
CA ARG A 23 -1.75 -16.88 7.77
C ARG A 23 -1.63 -15.91 6.59
N SER A 24 -0.60 -15.07 6.61
CA SER A 24 -0.26 -14.24 5.45
C SER A 24 0.06 -15.16 4.27
N SER A 25 -0.50 -14.85 3.10
CA SER A 25 -0.19 -15.51 1.85
C SER A 25 1.13 -14.99 1.27
N ASP A 26 1.93 -15.86 0.66
CA ASP A 26 3.13 -15.46 -0.08
C ASP A 26 2.74 -14.80 -1.42
N GLN A 27 1.64 -15.25 -2.01
CA GLN A 27 1.09 -14.65 -3.23
C GLN A 27 0.06 -13.58 -2.87
N LYS A 28 0.39 -12.31 -3.13
CA LYS A 28 -0.47 -11.13 -2.93
C LYS A 28 -0.48 -10.27 -4.20
N PRO A 29 -1.48 -9.40 -4.39
CA PRO A 29 -2.69 -9.22 -3.59
C PRO A 29 -3.76 -10.30 -3.83
N HIS A 30 -4.59 -10.53 -2.80
CA HIS A 30 -5.86 -11.25 -2.94
C HIS A 30 -6.98 -10.26 -3.27
N TYR A 31 -7.87 -10.64 -4.19
CA TYR A 31 -8.98 -9.80 -4.60
C TYR A 31 -10.31 -10.35 -4.09
N LEU A 32 -11.17 -9.45 -3.62
CA LEU A 32 -12.57 -9.78 -3.37
C LEU A 32 -13.28 -9.94 -4.71
N VAL A 33 -13.67 -11.17 -5.03
CA VAL A 33 -14.50 -11.51 -6.19
C VAL A 33 -15.96 -11.58 -5.73
N ARG A 34 -16.85 -10.81 -6.36
CA ARG A 34 -18.31 -10.91 -6.12
C ARG A 34 -18.94 -11.74 -7.23
N PRO A 35 -19.41 -12.97 -6.93
CA PRO A 35 -20.15 -13.77 -7.89
C PRO A 35 -21.36 -12.97 -8.42
N GLY A 36 -21.64 -13.04 -9.72
CA GLY A 36 -22.79 -12.38 -10.34
C GLY A 36 -22.61 -10.92 -10.77
N HIS A 37 -21.45 -10.29 -10.50
CA HIS A 37 -21.15 -8.92 -10.94
C HIS A 37 -19.81 -8.82 -11.70
N PRO A 38 -19.73 -9.39 -12.92
CA PRO A 38 -18.48 -9.48 -13.68
C PRO A 38 -17.90 -8.14 -14.15
N SER A 39 -18.71 -7.08 -14.19
CA SER A 39 -18.27 -5.73 -14.57
C SER A 39 -17.52 -4.99 -13.44
N MET A 40 -17.58 -5.48 -12.20
CA MET A 40 -16.91 -4.82 -11.08
C MET A 40 -15.44 -5.24 -11.05
N ARG A 41 -14.53 -4.26 -11.22
CA ARG A 41 -13.08 -4.50 -11.11
C ARG A 41 -12.78 -5.18 -9.76
N PRO A 42 -12.04 -6.30 -9.73
CA PRO A 42 -11.63 -6.94 -8.49
C PRO A 42 -10.89 -5.94 -7.60
N LYS A 43 -11.21 -5.92 -6.30
CA LYS A 43 -10.61 -5.00 -5.33
C LYS A 43 -9.81 -5.77 -4.29
N ALA A 44 -8.57 -5.34 -4.09
CA ALA A 44 -7.77 -5.73 -2.94
C ALA A 44 -7.97 -4.73 -1.80
N TYR A 45 -7.61 -5.12 -0.57
CA TYR A 45 -7.76 -4.29 0.62
C TYR A 45 -6.46 -4.27 1.42
N VAL A 46 -6.18 -3.13 2.04
CA VAL A 46 -5.10 -2.91 3.01
C VAL A 46 -5.71 -2.69 4.39
N ARG A 47 -5.00 -3.13 5.44
CA ARG A 47 -5.35 -2.78 6.80
C ARG A 47 -4.75 -1.41 7.14
N VAL A 48 -5.58 -0.46 7.51
CA VAL A 48 -5.19 0.85 8.04
C VAL A 48 -5.81 0.96 9.42
N GLN A 49 -5.00 0.85 10.47
CA GLN A 49 -5.46 0.80 11.86
C GLN A 49 -6.56 -0.26 12.06
N ASP A 50 -7.75 0.16 12.48
CA ASP A 50 -8.93 -0.64 12.76
C ASP A 50 -9.81 -0.89 11.52
N LYS A 51 -9.39 -0.44 10.32
CA LYS A 51 -10.20 -0.48 9.09
C LYS A 51 -9.54 -1.24 7.94
N SER A 52 -10.38 -1.83 7.09
CA SER A 52 -9.97 -2.42 5.82
C SER A 52 -10.32 -1.47 4.68
N VAL A 53 -9.31 -0.77 4.17
CA VAL A 53 -9.47 0.25 3.13
C VAL A 53 -9.17 -0.37 1.76
N GLY A 54 -9.90 0.04 0.72
CA GLY A 54 -9.63 -0.39 -0.63
C GLY A 54 -8.20 -0.02 -1.05
N ALA A 55 -7.42 -0.99 -1.53
CA ALA A 55 -6.05 -0.75 -1.93
C ALA A 55 -6.01 0.14 -3.18
N SER A 56 -5.17 1.17 -3.15
CA SER A 56 -4.85 1.95 -4.35
C SER A 56 -4.08 1.10 -5.36
N ARG A 57 -3.90 1.62 -6.58
CA ARG A 57 -3.07 0.95 -7.60
C ARG A 57 -1.62 0.83 -7.16
N GLU A 58 -1.13 1.82 -6.43
CA GLU A 58 0.21 1.87 -5.85
C GLU A 58 0.35 0.81 -4.74
N ALA A 59 -0.61 0.73 -3.81
CA ALA A 59 -0.66 -0.32 -2.79
C ALA A 59 -0.75 -1.72 -3.41
N GLU A 60 -1.61 -1.94 -4.41
CA GLU A 60 -1.70 -3.21 -5.16
C GLU A 60 -0.35 -3.59 -5.80
N LYS A 61 0.43 -2.62 -6.31
CA LYS A 61 1.76 -2.88 -6.90
C LYS A 61 2.80 -3.24 -5.85
N LEU A 62 2.72 -2.65 -4.66
CA LEU A 62 3.62 -2.93 -3.55
C LEU A 62 3.31 -4.26 -2.87
N MET A 63 2.04 -4.69 -2.85
CA MET A 63 1.66 -6.03 -2.40
C MET A 63 2.18 -7.15 -3.30
N ARG A 64 2.34 -6.88 -4.60
CA ARG A 64 2.81 -7.90 -5.54
C ARG A 64 4.23 -8.29 -5.18
N ASP A 65 4.38 -9.55 -4.81
CA ASP A 65 5.67 -10.16 -4.57
C ASP A 65 6.50 -10.05 -5.85
N LYS A 66 7.55 -9.27 -5.74
CA LYS A 66 8.70 -9.35 -6.60
C LYS A 66 9.82 -9.48 -5.62
N SER A 67 10.65 -10.50 -5.84
CA SER A 67 12.04 -10.52 -5.44
C SER A 67 12.56 -9.10 -5.18
N ARG A 68 13.43 -8.95 -4.19
CA ARG A 68 14.40 -7.85 -4.15
C ARG A 68 15.18 -7.89 -5.47
N ASP A 69 14.54 -7.51 -6.57
CA ASP A 69 15.17 -7.13 -7.81
C ASP A 69 16.01 -5.97 -7.34
N ASP A 70 17.33 -6.10 -7.46
CA ASP A 70 18.26 -5.01 -7.21
C ASP A 70 17.80 -3.83 -8.08
N VAL A 71 16.95 -2.97 -7.51
CA VAL A 71 16.39 -1.84 -8.24
C VAL A 71 17.52 -0.83 -8.31
N LEU A 72 18.34 -0.96 -9.35
CA LEU A 72 19.26 0.08 -9.74
C LEU A 72 18.41 1.28 -10.14
N PHE A 73 18.39 2.30 -9.29
CA PHE A 73 17.75 3.56 -9.59
C PHE A 73 18.80 4.66 -9.46
N GLU A 74 18.81 5.56 -10.43
CA GLU A 74 19.66 6.74 -10.41
C GLU A 74 18.84 7.91 -9.87
N PHE A 75 19.46 8.68 -8.97
CA PHE A 75 18.92 9.94 -8.50
C PHE A 75 19.05 10.98 -9.62
N GLY A 76 17.96 11.27 -10.32
CA GLY A 76 17.89 12.35 -11.30
C GLY A 76 17.16 13.58 -10.76
N GLU A 77 16.94 14.56 -11.63
CA GLU A 77 16.28 15.84 -11.30
C GLU A 77 14.90 15.67 -10.62
N LYS A 78 14.09 14.72 -11.08
CA LYS A 78 12.77 14.44 -10.51
C LYS A 78 12.86 13.84 -9.10
N GLU A 79 13.85 12.97 -8.85
CA GLU A 79 14.10 12.42 -7.51
C GLU A 79 14.64 13.49 -6.56
N HIS A 80 15.52 14.38 -7.03
CA HIS A 80 15.96 15.54 -6.23
C HIS A 80 14.81 16.47 -5.87
N THR A 81 13.93 16.77 -6.84
CA THR A 81 12.73 17.58 -6.62
C THR A 81 11.81 16.93 -5.59
N LEU A 82 11.61 15.61 -5.69
CA LEU A 82 10.83 14.83 -4.74
C LEU A 82 11.38 14.93 -3.32
N MET A 83 12.69 14.69 -3.14
CA MET A 83 13.30 14.70 -1.82
C MET A 83 13.28 16.09 -1.18
N ARG A 84 13.54 17.15 -1.95
CA ARG A 84 13.42 18.54 -1.46
C ARG A 84 12.00 18.87 -1.02
N TYR A 85 11.00 18.42 -1.78
CA TYR A 85 9.60 18.59 -1.41
C TYR A 85 9.29 17.85 -0.09
N LEU A 86 9.74 16.60 0.04
CA LEU A 86 9.51 15.80 1.24
C LEU A 86 10.23 16.37 2.48
N GLU A 87 11.43 16.93 2.32
CA GLU A 87 12.14 17.63 3.40
C GLU A 87 11.35 18.85 3.90
N THR A 88 10.69 19.56 2.99
CA THR A 88 9.92 20.78 3.33
C THR A 88 8.53 20.47 3.89
N TYR A 89 7.82 19.50 3.32
CA TYR A 89 6.39 19.26 3.59
C TYR A 89 6.10 17.93 4.29
N GLY A 90 7.10 17.06 4.46
CA GLY A 90 7.01 15.77 5.16
C GLY A 90 6.29 14.64 4.41
N ARG A 91 5.37 14.96 3.50
CA ARG A 91 4.57 13.97 2.76
C ARG A 91 4.22 14.44 1.35
N ILE A 92 3.97 13.50 0.44
CA ILE A 92 3.58 13.80 -0.95
C ILE A 92 2.62 12.75 -1.52
N THR A 93 1.65 13.17 -2.31
CA THR A 93 0.79 12.26 -3.09
C THR A 93 1.31 12.07 -4.51
N VAL A 94 0.79 11.08 -5.23
CA VAL A 94 1.15 10.87 -6.65
C VAL A 94 0.81 12.11 -7.49
N GLU A 95 -0.35 12.71 -7.24
CA GLU A 95 -0.82 13.91 -7.94
C GLU A 95 0.04 15.14 -7.64
N GLN A 96 0.46 15.31 -6.38
CA GLN A 96 1.38 16.38 -6.00
C GLN A 96 2.74 16.19 -6.65
N PHE A 97 3.30 14.97 -6.59
CA PHE A 97 4.60 14.69 -7.19
C PHE A 97 4.61 14.94 -8.70
N ALA A 98 3.59 14.45 -9.41
CA ALA A 98 3.43 14.69 -10.83
C ALA A 98 3.45 16.18 -11.18
N ARG A 99 2.79 17.01 -10.37
CA ARG A 99 2.73 18.46 -10.57
C ARG A 99 4.08 19.14 -10.29
N VAL A 100 4.69 18.88 -9.14
CA VAL A 100 5.92 19.61 -8.73
C VAL A 100 7.14 19.22 -9.56
N ALA A 101 7.21 17.97 -10.03
CA ALA A 101 8.28 17.51 -10.90
C ALA A 101 7.96 17.66 -12.41
N ASN A 102 6.79 18.21 -12.75
CA ASN A 102 6.31 18.36 -14.14
C ASN A 102 6.42 17.06 -14.96
N ILE A 103 5.93 15.95 -14.39
CA ILE A 103 5.93 14.62 -15.01
C ILE A 103 4.53 14.02 -15.06
N SER A 104 4.35 13.01 -15.92
CA SER A 104 3.07 12.30 -15.97
C SER A 104 2.76 11.61 -14.63
N ARG A 105 1.46 11.50 -14.29
CA ARG A 105 1.00 10.71 -13.12
C ARG A 105 1.52 9.27 -13.15
N LYS A 106 1.68 8.68 -14.35
CA LYS A 106 2.22 7.33 -14.54
C LYS A 106 3.69 7.26 -14.11
N THR A 107 4.50 8.25 -14.51
CA THR A 107 5.91 8.37 -14.12
C THR A 107 6.03 8.59 -12.61
N ALA A 108 5.26 9.52 -12.05
CA ALA A 108 5.24 9.77 -10.61
C ALA A 108 4.88 8.51 -9.80
N SER A 109 3.79 7.82 -10.17
CA SER A 109 3.36 6.56 -9.56
C SER A 109 4.46 5.49 -9.63
N ARG A 110 5.13 5.36 -10.79
CA ARG A 110 6.21 4.38 -10.96
C ARG A 110 7.41 4.71 -10.07
N THR A 111 7.87 5.96 -10.06
CA THR A 111 9.01 6.40 -9.25
C THR A 111 8.74 6.21 -7.75
N LEU A 112 7.57 6.64 -7.26
CA LEU A 112 7.22 6.48 -5.84
C LEU A 112 7.16 5.01 -5.42
N VAL A 113 6.59 4.13 -6.25
CA VAL A 113 6.57 2.69 -6.00
C VAL A 113 7.98 2.09 -6.00
N ILE A 114 8.86 2.53 -6.91
CA ILE A 114 10.25 2.08 -6.96
C ILE A 114 11.00 2.48 -5.68
N LEU A 115 10.91 3.75 -5.28
CA LEU A 115 11.59 4.24 -4.07
C LEU A 115 11.03 3.62 -2.79
N THR A 116 9.73 3.26 -2.78
CA THR A 116 9.14 2.51 -1.66
C THR A 116 9.67 1.09 -1.58
N ARG A 117 9.88 0.41 -2.71
CA ARG A 117 10.51 -0.93 -2.75
C ARG A 117 11.98 -0.90 -2.35
N ALA A 118 12.66 0.21 -2.63
CA ALA A 118 14.04 0.44 -2.21
C ALA A 118 14.15 0.91 -0.74
N GLU A 119 13.06 0.87 0.03
CA GLU A 119 13.02 1.29 1.45
C GLU A 119 13.49 2.74 1.68
N ILE A 120 13.36 3.62 0.67
CA ILE A 120 13.66 5.06 0.77
C ILE A 120 12.40 5.82 1.17
N LEU A 121 11.25 5.39 0.65
CA LEU A 121 9.95 5.95 0.97
C LEU A 121 9.08 4.92 1.66
N MET A 122 8.07 5.41 2.37
CA MET A 122 7.00 4.61 2.95
C MET A 122 5.67 5.04 2.36
N LEU A 123 4.85 4.08 1.90
CA LEU A 123 3.48 4.32 1.50
C LEU A 123 2.57 4.31 2.73
N HIS A 124 1.71 5.31 2.85
CA HIS A 124 0.65 5.43 3.84
C HIS A 124 -0.72 5.40 3.16
N PRO A 125 -1.38 4.23 3.10
CA PRO A 125 -2.72 4.15 2.53
C PRO A 125 -3.73 4.88 3.40
N THR A 126 -4.70 5.57 2.78
CA THR A 126 -5.81 6.22 3.50
C THR A 126 -7.14 6.00 2.79
N GLU A 127 -8.25 6.28 3.45
CA GLU A 127 -9.58 6.18 2.82
C GLU A 127 -9.78 7.14 1.63
N ARG A 128 -9.05 8.26 1.62
CA ARG A 128 -9.21 9.33 0.62
C ARG A 128 -8.15 9.28 -0.44
N GLN A 129 -6.90 9.41 -0.03
CA GLN A 129 -5.76 9.52 -0.93
C GLN A 129 -4.50 9.06 -0.22
N ASP A 130 -3.82 8.12 -0.85
CA ASP A 130 -2.52 7.63 -0.38
C ASP A 130 -1.47 8.74 -0.48
N TYR A 131 -0.57 8.75 0.50
CA TYR A 131 0.60 9.61 0.48
C TYR A 131 1.87 8.83 0.83
N PHE A 132 3.01 9.42 0.51
CA PHE A 132 4.32 8.86 0.74
C PHE A 132 5.13 9.78 1.65
N THR A 133 5.94 9.21 2.51
CA THR A 133 6.92 9.92 3.36
C THR A 133 8.30 9.32 3.13
N VAL A 134 9.35 10.00 3.62
CA VAL A 134 10.66 9.34 3.79
C VAL A 134 10.47 8.16 4.76
N ALA A 135 11.13 7.05 4.48
CA ALA A 135 11.15 5.91 5.39
C ALA A 135 12.09 6.23 6.56
N ASP A 136 11.58 6.16 7.79
CA ASP A 136 12.44 6.19 8.98
C ASP A 136 13.16 4.85 9.10
N ARG A 137 14.50 4.88 9.04
CA ARG A 137 15.34 3.75 9.43
C ARG A 137 15.43 3.75 10.95
N ALA A 138 14.69 2.86 11.60
CA ALA A 138 14.94 2.45 12.98
C ALA A 138 15.94 1.29 13.01
#